data_AF-A0A9C7Z510-F1
#
_entry.id   AF-A0A9C7Z510-F1
#
_cell.length_a   1.000
_cell.length_b   1.000
_cell.length_c   1.000
_cell.angle_alpha   90.00
_cell.angle_beta   90.00
_cell.angle_gamma   90.00
#
_symmetry.space_group_name_H-M   'P 1'
#
loop_
_entity.id
_entity.type
_entity.pdbx_description
1 polymer ?
#
loop_
_entity_poly.entity_id
_entity_poly.type
_entity_poly.pdbx_seq_one_letter_code
_entity_poly.pdbx_strand_id
1 'polypeptide(L)'
;RLGAKVGDSILVAGDDKKELTLTVVGIMKPSDEGTSSKTNRGFSAGMSPGQNKDTIYVPYDTMSLLWGKANDVLVTLVRTQPGADVNKVADLVEKDLRARGSEISAITYSDVSDAIGTMTSTVSAFLAGIAGIALLVGGVGVMNTMFTSVLERTKEIGVMKAVGAKNSHILTIFLIESGLMGLVGGVVGTLLGLGLSAVASTFIGRFFGVHMAVVASPSLILITLAGSFSLGAFAGLWPAWRASRLPVVDALRYE
;
A
#
# COMPACT_ATOMS: atom_id res chain seq x y z
N ARG A 1 16.88 25.40 8.37
CA ARG A 1 17.25 26.22 7.20
C ARG A 1 18.28 27.19 7.70
N LEU A 2 19.55 26.93 7.41
CA LEU A 2 20.73 27.67 7.88
C LEU A 2 20.76 29.19 7.56
N GLY A 3 19.75 29.77 6.91
CA GLY A 3 19.65 31.21 6.65
C GLY A 3 20.67 31.77 5.65
N ALA A 4 21.66 30.97 5.24
CA ALA A 4 22.75 31.37 4.38
C ALA A 4 22.32 31.58 2.92
N LYS A 5 22.92 32.57 2.27
CA LYS A 5 22.80 32.88 0.85
C LYS A 5 24.08 32.46 0.11
N VAL A 6 23.97 32.30 -1.20
CA VAL A 6 25.16 32.12 -2.05
C VAL A 6 26.07 33.34 -1.90
N GLY A 7 27.35 33.10 -1.59
CA GLY A 7 28.34 34.13 -1.28
C GLY A 7 28.57 34.38 0.22
N ASP A 8 27.70 33.88 1.11
CA ASP A 8 27.92 34.00 2.55
C ASP A 8 29.10 33.10 2.99
N SER A 9 29.84 33.55 4.00
CA SER A 9 30.89 32.76 4.64
C SER A 9 30.35 32.10 5.90
N ILE A 10 30.52 30.79 6.00
CA ILE A 10 30.09 29.96 7.13
C ILE A 10 31.35 29.40 7.80
N LEU A 11 31.44 29.56 9.11
CA LEU A 11 32.48 28.91 9.91
C LEU A 11 32.06 27.48 10.22
N VAL A 12 32.86 26.51 9.81
CA VAL A 12 32.67 25.10 10.17
C VAL A 12 33.79 24.68 11.11
N ALA A 13 33.43 24.24 12.31
CA ALA A 13 34.36 23.70 13.28
C ALA A 13 34.40 22.17 13.15
N GLY A 14 35.60 21.62 12.99
CA GLY A 14 35.87 20.18 13.05
C GLY A 14 36.30 19.75 14.46
N ASP A 15 36.86 18.55 14.55
CA ASP A 15 37.53 18.10 15.79
C ASP A 15 38.82 18.89 16.06
N ASP A 16 39.27 18.89 17.31
CA ASP A 16 40.51 19.53 17.77
C ASP A 16 40.61 21.05 17.53
N LYS A 17 39.48 21.78 17.62
CA LYS A 17 39.40 23.25 17.44
C LYS A 17 39.87 23.74 16.07
N LYS A 18 39.89 22.88 15.05
CA LYS A 18 40.16 23.30 13.68
C LYS A 18 38.90 23.96 13.12
N GLU A 19 39.01 25.25 12.85
CA GLU A 19 37.93 26.03 12.24
C GLU A 19 38.30 26.36 10.80
N LEU A 20 37.35 26.18 9.90
CA LEU A 20 37.55 26.49 8.49
C LEU A 20 36.37 27.32 7.98
N THR A 21 36.68 28.49 7.45
CA THR A 21 35.70 29.38 6.85
C THR A 21 35.42 28.91 5.42
N LEU A 22 34.19 28.48 5.16
CA LEU A 22 33.73 28.02 3.86
C LEU A 22 32.78 29.04 3.25
N THR A 23 32.93 29.31 1.96
CA THR A 23 31.99 30.16 1.22
C THR A 23 30.89 29.31 0.61
N VAL A 24 29.63 29.73 0.75
CA VAL A 24 28.49 29.07 0.12
C VAL A 24 28.52 29.32 -1.38
N VAL A 25 28.89 28.29 -2.15
CA VAL A 25 28.92 28.36 -3.63
C VAL A 25 27.57 28.05 -4.28
N GLY A 26 26.67 27.38 -3.58
CA GLY A 26 25.38 26.98 -4.12
C GLY A 26 24.44 26.42 -3.06
N ILE A 27 23.14 26.58 -3.31
CA ILE A 27 22.07 26.00 -2.48
C ILE A 27 21.33 25.00 -3.34
N MET A 28 21.47 23.72 -3.03
CA MET A 28 20.70 22.68 -3.73
C MET A 28 19.22 22.79 -3.36
N LYS A 29 18.37 22.85 -4.38
CA LYS A 29 16.94 22.64 -4.17
C LYS A 29 16.74 21.19 -3.74
N PRO A 30 15.91 20.92 -2.71
CA PRO A 30 15.46 19.55 -2.48
C PRO A 30 14.82 19.05 -3.78
N SER A 31 15.06 17.79 -4.14
CA SER A 31 14.52 17.18 -5.36
C SER A 31 12.99 17.18 -5.30
N ASP A 32 12.38 18.22 -5.87
CA ASP A 32 10.94 18.44 -5.96
C ASP A 32 10.44 17.86 -7.29
N GLU A 33 10.15 16.56 -7.34
CA GLU A 33 9.32 15.99 -8.42
C GLU A 33 8.14 15.21 -7.83
N GLY A 34 6.99 15.90 -7.81
CA GLY A 34 5.68 15.34 -7.44
C GLY A 34 5.12 16.00 -6.18
N THR A 35 4.32 17.04 -6.37
CA THR A 35 3.41 17.74 -5.44
C THR A 35 3.60 17.40 -3.95
N SER A 36 4.29 18.30 -3.24
CA SER A 36 4.47 18.36 -1.78
C SER A 36 5.40 17.34 -1.10
N SER A 37 6.21 16.58 -1.83
CA SER A 37 7.20 15.68 -1.22
C SER A 37 8.62 16.27 -1.25
N LYS A 38 9.06 16.77 -0.08
CA LYS A 38 10.48 16.88 0.30
C LYS A 38 11.02 15.50 0.65
N THR A 39 10.99 14.55 -0.28
CA THR A 39 11.62 13.25 -0.08
C THR A 39 12.61 13.04 -1.20
N ASN A 40 13.88 13.20 -0.82
CA ASN A 40 15.03 12.93 -1.66
C ASN A 40 14.92 11.50 -2.20
N ARG A 41 14.67 11.33 -3.50
CA ARG A 41 14.77 10.01 -4.16
C ARG A 41 16.23 9.59 -4.40
N GLY A 42 17.19 10.37 -3.88
CA GLY A 42 18.58 9.98 -3.75
C GLY A 42 18.82 9.16 -2.48
N PHE A 43 19.71 8.17 -2.58
CA PHE A 43 20.17 7.35 -1.46
C PHE A 43 20.82 8.25 -0.39
N SER A 44 20.11 8.54 0.70
CA SER A 44 20.67 9.20 1.88
C SER A 44 21.14 8.14 2.87
N ALA A 45 22.37 7.66 2.71
CA ALA A 45 23.04 6.90 3.76
C ALA A 45 23.59 7.86 4.81
N GLY A 46 22.73 8.22 5.75
CA GLY A 46 23.01 9.05 6.92
C GLY A 46 21.76 9.05 7.78
N MET A 47 21.86 8.51 8.99
CA MET A 47 20.75 8.15 9.86
C MET A 47 19.67 9.25 10.00
N SER A 48 18.41 8.80 9.89
CA SER A 48 17.14 9.48 10.15
C SER A 48 16.43 10.16 8.97
N PRO A 49 15.45 9.46 8.35
CA PRO A 49 14.46 10.10 7.48
C PRO A 49 13.72 11.20 8.24
N GLY A 50 13.88 12.46 7.81
CA GLY A 50 13.04 13.58 8.26
C GLY A 50 13.58 14.46 9.39
N GLN A 51 14.75 14.19 9.98
CA GLN A 51 15.26 14.97 11.12
C GLN A 51 16.34 16.01 10.77
N ASN A 52 17.24 15.75 9.81
CA ASN A 52 18.32 16.69 9.49
C ASN A 52 17.98 17.60 8.32
N LYS A 53 17.39 18.78 8.63
CA LYS A 53 17.04 19.82 7.65
C LYS A 53 18.22 20.71 7.25
N ASP A 54 19.38 20.53 7.86
CA ASP A 54 20.57 21.34 7.68
C ASP A 54 21.77 20.42 7.36
N THR A 55 21.98 20.15 6.07
CA THR A 55 23.09 19.32 5.56
C THR A 55 23.99 20.18 4.69
N ILE A 56 25.30 20.11 4.91
CA ILE A 56 26.31 20.83 4.14
C ILE A 56 27.07 19.80 3.30
N TYR A 57 27.20 20.06 2.00
CA TYR A 57 28.00 19.25 1.09
C TYR A 57 29.33 19.95 0.88
N VAL A 58 30.42 19.24 1.17
CA VAL A 58 31.78 19.75 1.12
C VAL A 58 32.64 18.75 0.33
N PRO A 59 33.57 19.19 -0.54
CA PRO A 59 34.49 18.28 -1.22
C PRO A 59 35.28 17.42 -0.22
N TYR A 60 35.58 16.18 -0.61
CA TYR A 60 36.29 15.23 0.24
C TYR A 60 37.65 15.77 0.71
N ASP A 61 38.39 16.43 -0.18
CA ASP A 61 39.69 17.03 0.15
C ASP A 61 39.55 18.11 1.23
N THR A 62 38.50 18.91 1.18
CA THR A 62 38.21 19.96 2.18
C THR A 62 37.78 19.36 3.52
N MET A 63 37.07 18.23 3.51
CA MET A 63 36.76 17.48 4.74
C MET A 63 38.03 17.02 5.46
N SER A 64 39.05 16.62 4.69
CA SER A 64 40.32 16.16 5.26
C SER A 64 41.12 17.26 5.99
N LEU A 65 40.86 18.54 5.70
CA LEU A 65 41.48 19.67 6.40
C LEU A 65 40.89 19.87 7.80
N LEU A 66 39.59 19.57 7.97
CA LEU A 66 38.86 19.73 9.22
C LEU A 66 39.06 18.53 10.16
N TRP A 67 38.94 17.30 9.64
CA TRP A 67 38.97 16.07 10.45
C TRP A 67 40.19 15.17 10.21
N GLY A 68 41.11 15.57 9.33
CA GLY A 68 42.24 14.73 8.92
C GLY A 68 41.88 13.77 7.77
N LYS A 69 42.87 13.06 7.21
CA LYS A 69 42.62 12.04 6.19
C LYS A 69 41.76 10.93 6.78
N ALA A 70 40.55 10.75 6.24
CA ALA A 70 39.71 9.63 6.60
C ALA A 70 40.34 8.33 6.05
N ASN A 71 40.56 7.36 6.95
CA ASN A 71 41.03 6.03 6.57
C ASN A 71 39.88 5.14 6.08
N ASP A 72 38.65 5.45 6.51
CA ASP A 72 37.45 4.68 6.19
C ASP A 72 36.38 5.59 5.57
N VAL A 73 35.76 5.11 4.49
CA VAL A 73 34.63 5.77 3.82
C VAL A 73 33.37 4.98 4.15
N LEU A 74 32.38 5.64 4.76
CA LEU A 74 31.14 4.99 5.18
C LEU A 74 30.31 4.47 3.99
N VAL A 75 30.20 5.24 2.90
CA VAL A 75 29.47 4.87 1.68
C VAL A 75 30.10 5.48 0.45
N THR A 76 30.22 4.71 -0.62
CA THR A 76 30.59 5.19 -1.97
C THR A 76 29.43 4.97 -2.92
N LEU A 77 29.00 6.03 -3.61
CA LEU A 77 27.97 5.97 -4.63
C LEU A 77 28.61 5.70 -5.99
N VAL A 78 28.21 4.61 -6.63
CA VAL A 78 28.67 4.23 -7.97
C VAL A 78 27.49 4.28 -8.93
N ARG A 79 27.64 5.02 -10.03
CA ARG A 79 26.63 5.08 -11.09
C ARG A 79 27.12 4.28 -12.29
N THR A 80 26.32 3.32 -12.73
CA THR A 80 26.60 2.53 -13.93
C THR A 80 26.31 3.33 -15.21
N GLN A 81 26.96 2.95 -16.30
CA GLN A 81 26.61 3.48 -17.62
C GLN A 81 25.21 2.99 -18.03
N PRO A 82 24.43 3.79 -18.80
CA PRO A 82 23.12 3.36 -19.28
C PRO A 82 23.19 2.02 -20.02
N GLY A 83 22.30 1.08 -19.67
CA GLY A 83 22.23 -0.25 -20.30
C GLY A 83 23.13 -1.33 -19.68
N ALA A 84 23.99 -0.98 -18.72
CA ALA A 84 24.76 -1.98 -17.97
C ALA A 84 23.90 -2.69 -16.91
N ASP A 85 24.15 -4.00 -16.73
CA ASP A 85 23.52 -4.82 -15.69
C ASP A 85 24.10 -4.46 -14.32
N VAL A 86 23.30 -3.78 -13.50
CA VAL A 86 23.72 -3.21 -12.21
C VAL A 86 24.17 -4.31 -11.24
N ASN A 87 23.51 -5.46 -11.23
CA ASN A 87 23.82 -6.56 -10.32
C ASN A 87 25.17 -7.19 -10.69
N LYS A 88 25.41 -7.42 -11.98
CA LYS A 88 26.73 -7.93 -12.43
C LYS A 88 27.86 -6.95 -12.13
N VAL A 89 27.62 -5.65 -12.29
CA VAL A 89 28.63 -4.63 -11.95
C VAL A 89 28.88 -4.62 -10.44
N ALA A 90 27.83 -4.73 -9.62
CA ALA A 90 27.96 -4.80 -8.16
C ALA A 90 28.79 -6.02 -7.72
N ASP A 91 28.51 -7.21 -8.26
CA ASP A 91 29.26 -8.43 -7.98
C ASP A 91 30.75 -8.30 -8.35
N LEU A 92 31.04 -7.71 -9.51
CA LEU A 92 32.41 -7.50 -9.98
C LEU A 92 33.16 -6.50 -9.10
N VAL A 93 32.51 -5.40 -8.70
CA VAL A 93 33.08 -4.38 -7.82
C VAL A 93 33.35 -4.96 -6.43
N GLU A 94 32.40 -5.71 -5.87
CA GLU A 94 32.54 -6.38 -4.58
C GLU A 94 33.70 -7.38 -4.60
N LYS A 95 33.81 -8.17 -5.67
CA LYS A 95 34.90 -9.14 -5.85
C LYS A 95 36.27 -8.47 -5.97
N ASP A 96 36.39 -7.41 -6.77
CA ASP A 96 37.68 -6.70 -6.97
C ASP A 96 38.14 -6.01 -5.68
N LEU A 97 37.23 -5.37 -4.96
CA LEU A 97 37.55 -4.66 -3.72
C LEU A 97 37.83 -5.63 -2.56
N ARG A 98 37.13 -6.77 -2.48
CA ARG A 98 37.49 -7.85 -1.53
C ARG A 98 38.87 -8.43 -1.82
N ALA A 99 39.23 -8.62 -3.08
CA ALA A 99 40.57 -9.10 -3.45
C ALA A 99 41.69 -8.13 -3.03
N ARG A 100 41.38 -6.84 -2.89
CA ARG A 100 42.30 -5.80 -2.39
C ARG A 100 42.30 -5.67 -0.86
N GLY A 101 41.56 -6.54 -0.15
CA GLY A 101 41.52 -6.57 1.32
C GLY A 101 40.45 -5.68 1.95
N SER A 102 39.48 -5.16 1.18
CA SER A 102 38.37 -4.38 1.72
C SER A 102 37.14 -5.26 1.98
N GLU A 103 36.65 -5.28 3.22
CA GLU A 103 35.35 -5.89 3.54
C GLU A 103 34.22 -4.91 3.19
N ILE A 104 33.69 -5.05 1.97
CA ILE A 104 32.56 -4.25 1.51
C ILE A 104 31.37 -5.13 1.11
N SER A 105 30.19 -4.52 1.11
CA SER A 105 28.96 -5.08 0.59
C SER A 105 28.36 -4.08 -0.39
N ALA A 106 28.12 -4.50 -1.62
CA ALA A 106 27.45 -3.67 -2.61
C ALA A 106 25.94 -3.76 -2.42
N ILE A 107 25.29 -2.62 -2.17
CA ILE A 107 23.83 -2.53 -2.13
C ILE A 107 23.37 -1.86 -3.42
N THR A 108 22.62 -2.58 -4.24
CA THR A 108 22.06 -2.04 -5.47
C THR A 108 20.69 -1.40 -5.25
N TYR A 109 20.26 -0.57 -6.20
CA TYR A 109 18.91 -0.02 -6.18
C TYR A 109 17.84 -1.12 -6.36
N SER A 110 18.17 -2.19 -7.11
CA SER A 110 17.34 -3.38 -7.26
C SER A 110 17.11 -4.07 -5.92
N ASP A 111 18.15 -4.28 -5.10
CA ASP A 111 18.02 -4.95 -3.81
C ASP A 111 17.06 -4.21 -2.87
N VAL A 112 17.15 -2.87 -2.83
CA VAL A 112 16.24 -2.04 -2.03
C VAL A 112 14.81 -2.11 -2.57
N SER A 113 14.65 -2.06 -3.89
CA SER A 113 13.33 -2.15 -4.53
C SER A 113 12.68 -3.51 -4.31
N ASP A 114 13.45 -4.58 -4.39
CA ASP A 114 13.01 -5.96 -4.17
C ASP A 114 12.67 -6.21 -2.71
N ALA A 115 13.45 -5.67 -1.77
CA ALA A 115 13.14 -5.72 -0.35
C ALA A 115 11.80 -5.03 -0.02
N ILE A 116 11.59 -3.82 -0.54
CA ILE A 116 10.33 -3.09 -0.38
C ILE A 116 9.17 -3.84 -1.05
N GLY A 117 9.39 -4.37 -2.25
CA GLY A 117 8.41 -5.17 -2.99
C GLY A 117 7.99 -6.40 -2.21
N THR A 118 8.95 -7.15 -1.65
CA THR A 118 8.72 -8.37 -0.87
C THR A 118 8.00 -8.07 0.44
N MET A 119 8.38 -7.00 1.14
CA MET A 119 7.67 -6.58 2.36
C MET A 119 6.23 -6.20 2.05
N THR A 120 6.01 -5.42 0.99
CA THR A 120 4.68 -4.98 0.56
C THR A 120 3.82 -6.16 0.15
N SER A 121 4.35 -7.09 -0.66
CA SER A 121 3.63 -8.28 -1.11
C SER A 121 3.25 -9.19 0.06
N THR A 122 4.13 -9.33 1.05
CA THR A 122 3.87 -10.15 2.25
C THR A 122 2.73 -9.55 3.08
N VAL A 123 2.77 -8.24 3.32
CA VAL A 123 1.69 -7.52 4.03
C VAL A 123 0.39 -7.60 3.24
N SER A 124 0.42 -7.39 1.92
CA SER A 124 -0.75 -7.52 1.05
C SER A 124 -1.34 -8.93 1.09
N ALA A 125 -0.52 -9.97 1.04
CA ALA A 125 -0.97 -11.36 1.11
C ALA A 125 -1.62 -11.66 2.47
N PHE A 126 -1.04 -11.18 3.56
CA PHE A 126 -1.61 -11.32 4.90
C PHE A 126 -2.96 -10.62 5.04
N LEU A 127 -3.07 -9.38 4.56
CA LEU A 127 -4.34 -8.63 4.54
C LEU A 127 -5.38 -9.29 3.64
N ALA A 128 -4.97 -9.82 2.48
CA ALA A 128 -5.84 -10.58 1.59
C ALA A 128 -6.36 -11.85 2.25
N GLY A 129 -5.53 -12.53 3.05
CA GLY A 129 -5.94 -13.69 3.85
C GLY A 129 -7.02 -13.34 4.88
N ILE A 130 -6.80 -12.27 5.66
CA ILE A 130 -7.80 -11.79 6.63
C ILE A 130 -9.09 -11.35 5.91
N ALA A 131 -8.96 -10.63 4.80
CA ALA A 131 -10.10 -10.23 3.98
C ALA A 131 -10.88 -11.45 3.46
N GLY A 132 -10.19 -12.51 3.01
CA GLY A 132 -10.80 -13.76 2.59
C GLY A 132 -11.61 -14.43 3.69
N ILE A 133 -11.06 -14.51 4.91
CA ILE A 133 -11.79 -15.04 6.08
C ILE A 133 -13.01 -14.17 6.40
N ALA A 134 -12.84 -12.84 6.40
CA ALA A 134 -13.94 -11.91 6.65
C ALA A 134 -15.06 -12.05 5.60
N LEU A 135 -14.71 -12.26 4.33
CA LEU A 135 -15.67 -12.54 3.26
C LEU A 135 -16.42 -13.86 3.48
N LEU A 136 -15.75 -14.92 3.93
CA LEU A 136 -16.41 -16.19 4.26
C LEU A 136 -17.40 -16.01 5.41
N VAL A 137 -16.99 -15.38 6.50
CA VAL A 137 -17.85 -15.14 7.66
C VAL A 137 -19.03 -14.23 7.29
N GLY A 138 -18.78 -13.17 6.53
CA GLY A 138 -19.83 -12.28 6.02
C GLY A 138 -20.80 -13.01 5.08
N GLY A 139 -20.28 -13.87 4.19
CA GLY A 139 -21.07 -14.68 3.29
C GLY A 139 -21.97 -15.69 4.02
N VAL A 140 -21.48 -16.33 5.07
CA VAL A 140 -22.31 -17.19 5.95
C VAL A 140 -23.39 -16.38 6.63
N GLY A 141 -23.09 -15.15 7.06
CA GLY A 141 -24.08 -14.22 7.62
C GLY A 141 -25.20 -13.91 6.63
N VAL A 142 -24.85 -13.51 5.40
CA VAL A 142 -25.82 -13.26 4.32
C VAL A 142 -26.65 -14.52 4.04
N MET A 143 -26.01 -15.68 3.94
CA MET A 143 -26.69 -16.96 3.71
C MET A 143 -27.72 -17.26 4.81
N ASN A 144 -27.37 -17.02 6.08
CA ASN A 144 -28.27 -17.26 7.21
C ASN A 144 -29.47 -16.31 7.21
N THR A 145 -29.23 -15.00 7.04
CA THR A 145 -30.31 -14.02 6.90
C THR A 145 -31.23 -14.37 5.75
N MET A 146 -30.67 -14.78 4.62
CA MET A 146 -31.42 -15.17 3.45
C MET A 146 -32.25 -16.44 3.68
N PHE A 147 -31.67 -17.43 4.36
CA PHE A 147 -32.37 -18.66 4.73
C PHE A 147 -33.58 -18.36 5.62
N THR A 148 -33.42 -17.52 6.65
CA THR A 148 -34.51 -17.10 7.53
C THR A 148 -35.58 -16.33 6.75
N SER A 149 -35.20 -15.39 5.88
CA SER A 149 -36.15 -14.63 5.06
C SER A 149 -36.99 -15.52 4.13
N VAL A 150 -36.37 -16.56 3.55
CA VAL A 150 -37.09 -17.56 2.73
C VAL A 150 -38.12 -18.32 3.56
N LEU A 151 -37.76 -18.72 4.79
CA LEU A 151 -38.68 -19.43 5.68
C LEU A 151 -39.88 -18.56 6.07
N GLU A 152 -39.64 -17.29 6.43
CA GLU A 152 -40.71 -16.33 6.76
C GLU A 152 -41.66 -16.09 5.58
N ARG A 153 -41.12 -16.01 4.35
CA ARG A 153 -41.88 -15.76 3.13
C ARG A 153 -42.36 -17.03 2.41
N THR A 154 -42.33 -18.20 3.07
CA THR A 154 -42.70 -19.49 2.44
C THR A 154 -44.10 -19.46 1.82
N LYS A 155 -45.08 -18.87 2.51
CA LYS A 155 -46.47 -18.76 2.02
C LYS A 155 -46.59 -17.89 0.77
N GLU A 156 -45.87 -16.77 0.72
CA GLU A 156 -45.84 -15.88 -0.45
C GLU A 156 -45.25 -16.59 -1.68
N ILE A 157 -44.17 -17.34 -1.47
CA ILE A 157 -43.54 -18.17 -2.51
C ILE A 157 -44.52 -19.24 -3.03
N GLY A 158 -45.29 -19.85 -2.13
CA GLY A 158 -46.33 -20.82 -2.47
C GLY A 158 -47.44 -20.22 -3.36
N VAL A 159 -47.94 -19.04 -2.99
CA VAL A 159 -48.96 -18.31 -3.77
C VAL A 159 -48.42 -17.93 -5.14
N MET A 160 -47.20 -17.40 -5.24
CA MET A 160 -46.58 -17.05 -6.53
C MET A 160 -46.48 -18.28 -7.45
N LYS A 161 -46.06 -19.43 -6.92
CA LYS A 161 -45.98 -20.67 -7.71
C LYS A 161 -47.35 -21.22 -8.10
N ALA A 162 -48.36 -21.10 -7.24
CA ALA A 162 -49.73 -21.50 -7.55
C ALA A 162 -50.35 -20.69 -8.70
N VAL A 163 -49.96 -19.42 -8.83
CA VAL A 163 -50.38 -18.52 -9.93
C VAL A 163 -49.53 -18.70 -11.20
N GLY A 164 -48.51 -19.58 -11.17
CA GLY A 164 -47.72 -19.97 -12.34
C GLY A 164 -46.31 -19.37 -12.42
N ALA A 165 -45.77 -18.79 -11.35
CA ALA A 165 -44.38 -18.35 -11.34
C ALA A 165 -43.41 -19.54 -11.52
N LYS A 166 -42.46 -19.39 -12.44
CA LYS A 166 -41.39 -20.39 -12.66
C LYS A 166 -40.37 -20.33 -11.52
N ASN A 167 -39.71 -21.46 -11.23
CA ASN A 167 -38.60 -21.52 -10.27
C ASN A 167 -37.50 -20.49 -10.58
N SER A 168 -37.26 -20.20 -11.87
CA SER A 168 -36.29 -19.18 -12.30
C SER A 168 -36.66 -17.78 -11.84
N HIS A 169 -37.94 -17.40 -11.81
CA HIS A 169 -38.36 -16.08 -11.35
C HIS A 169 -38.08 -15.91 -9.85
N ILE A 170 -38.44 -16.93 -9.06
CA ILE A 170 -38.20 -16.94 -7.61
C ILE A 170 -36.69 -16.90 -7.32
N LEU A 171 -35.90 -17.69 -8.04
CA LEU A 171 -34.44 -17.69 -7.93
C LEU A 171 -33.85 -16.29 -8.21
N THR A 172 -34.25 -15.66 -9.32
CA THR A 172 -33.73 -14.33 -9.69
C THR A 172 -34.08 -13.25 -8.68
N ILE A 173 -35.31 -13.25 -8.14
CA ILE A 173 -35.72 -12.27 -7.11
C ILE A 173 -34.81 -12.38 -5.89
N PHE A 174 -34.63 -13.58 -5.37
CA PHE A 174 -33.81 -13.82 -4.18
C PHE A 174 -32.30 -13.60 -4.44
N LEU A 175 -31.80 -13.89 -5.65
CA LEU A 175 -30.42 -13.55 -6.03
C LEU A 175 -30.20 -12.04 -6.10
N ILE A 176 -31.17 -11.28 -6.61
CA ILE A 176 -31.10 -9.81 -6.63
C ILE A 176 -31.18 -9.27 -5.20
N GLU A 177 -32.06 -9.81 -4.36
CA GLU A 177 -32.18 -9.39 -2.94
C GLU A 177 -30.87 -9.58 -2.17
N SER A 178 -30.26 -10.76 -2.26
CA SER A 178 -28.96 -11.05 -1.64
C SER A 178 -27.81 -10.26 -2.27
N GLY A 179 -27.82 -10.05 -3.59
CA GLY A 179 -26.88 -9.16 -4.27
C GLY A 179 -27.00 -7.72 -3.81
N LEU A 180 -28.21 -7.21 -3.59
CA LEU A 180 -28.45 -5.87 -3.04
C LEU A 180 -27.97 -5.73 -1.59
N MET A 181 -28.14 -6.77 -0.75
CA MET A 181 -27.52 -6.80 0.58
C MET A 181 -25.99 -6.66 0.48
N GLY A 182 -25.38 -7.39 -0.45
CA GLY A 182 -23.95 -7.29 -0.77
C GLY A 182 -23.56 -5.88 -1.25
N LEU A 183 -24.36 -5.28 -2.13
CA LEU A 183 -24.13 -3.93 -2.64
C LEU A 183 -24.17 -2.87 -1.52
N VAL A 184 -25.15 -2.93 -0.63
CA VAL A 184 -25.25 -2.02 0.52
C VAL A 184 -24.03 -2.17 1.42
N GLY A 185 -23.64 -3.41 1.73
CA GLY A 185 -22.40 -3.70 2.46
C GLY A 185 -21.15 -3.17 1.75
N GLY A 186 -21.09 -3.29 0.42
CA GLY A 186 -20.01 -2.79 -0.42
C GLY A 186 -19.91 -1.27 -0.42
N VAL A 187 -21.03 -0.55 -0.48
CA VAL A 187 -21.08 0.92 -0.39
C VAL A 187 -20.58 1.38 0.97
N VAL A 188 -21.15 0.83 2.05
CA VAL A 188 -20.76 1.19 3.43
C VAL A 188 -19.29 0.83 3.67
N GLY A 189 -18.86 -0.36 3.28
CA GLY A 189 -17.48 -0.82 3.42
C GLY A 189 -16.50 0.04 2.63
N THR A 190 -16.85 0.45 1.40
CA THR A 190 -16.01 1.34 0.58
C THR A 190 -15.87 2.73 1.23
N LEU A 191 -16.98 3.31 1.71
CA LEU A 191 -16.94 4.60 2.39
C LEU A 191 -16.10 4.57 3.67
N LEU A 192 -16.28 3.54 4.50
CA LEU A 192 -15.49 3.33 5.71
C LEU A 192 -14.02 3.07 5.38
N GLY A 193 -13.74 2.26 4.36
CA GLY A 193 -12.37 1.95 3.92
C GLY A 193 -11.63 3.19 3.42
N LEU A 194 -12.29 4.04 2.63
CA LEU A 194 -11.73 5.31 2.17
C LEU A 194 -11.49 6.28 3.34
N GLY A 195 -12.46 6.38 4.26
CA GLY A 195 -12.33 7.20 5.47
C GLY A 195 -11.17 6.77 6.36
N LEU A 196 -11.07 5.47 6.66
CA LEU A 196 -9.97 4.89 7.43
C LEU A 196 -8.63 5.06 6.71
N SER A 197 -8.59 4.92 5.38
CA SER A 197 -7.36 5.13 4.59
C SER A 197 -6.88 6.58 4.68
N ALA A 198 -7.79 7.55 4.61
CA ALA A 198 -7.45 8.97 4.75
C ALA A 198 -6.86 9.28 6.14
N VAL A 199 -7.47 8.75 7.20
CA VAL A 199 -6.97 8.90 8.57
C VAL A 199 -5.63 8.18 8.77
N ALA A 200 -5.51 6.94 8.31
CA ALA A 200 -4.27 6.17 8.40
C ALA A 200 -3.12 6.86 7.65
N SER A 201 -3.37 7.39 6.46
CA SER A 201 -2.36 8.10 5.66
C SER A 201 -1.80 9.34 6.38
N THR A 202 -2.63 10.06 7.14
CA THR A 202 -2.21 11.24 7.91
C THR A 202 -1.40 10.85 9.14
N PHE A 203 -1.78 9.79 9.86
CA PHE A 203 -1.00 9.26 10.98
C PHE A 203 0.36 8.72 10.54
N ILE A 204 0.39 7.88 9.50
CA ILE A 204 1.63 7.32 8.95
C ILE A 204 2.56 8.44 8.46
N GLY A 205 2.01 9.42 7.74
CA GLY A 205 2.79 10.57 7.27
C GLY A 205 3.42 11.39 8.40
N ARG A 206 2.74 11.52 9.54
CA ARG A 206 3.27 12.26 10.70
C ARG A 206 4.35 11.49 11.45
N PHE A 207 4.21 10.17 11.59
CA PHE A 207 5.15 9.34 12.36
C PHE A 207 6.38 8.91 11.56
N PHE A 208 6.21 8.57 10.28
CA PHE A 208 7.28 8.02 9.44
C PHE A 208 7.83 9.02 8.42
N GLY A 209 7.21 10.21 8.28
CA GLY A 209 7.64 11.21 7.28
C GLY A 209 7.40 10.77 5.84
N VAL A 210 6.54 9.76 5.62
CA VAL A 210 6.22 9.19 4.31
C VAL A 210 4.81 9.60 3.89
N HIS A 211 4.67 10.28 2.75
CA HIS A 211 3.35 10.58 2.19
C HIS A 211 2.80 9.39 1.41
N MET A 212 1.80 8.72 1.98
CA MET A 212 1.02 7.69 1.29
C MET A 212 -0.14 8.35 0.55
N ALA A 213 -0.17 8.23 -0.78
CA ALA A 213 -1.30 8.70 -1.58
C ALA A 213 -2.46 7.70 -1.47
N VAL A 214 -3.63 8.17 -1.03
CA VAL A 214 -4.87 7.39 -1.12
C VAL A 214 -5.34 7.45 -2.57
N VAL A 215 -5.14 6.37 -3.31
CA VAL A 215 -5.58 6.27 -4.71
C VAL A 215 -7.02 5.75 -4.73
N ALA A 216 -7.98 6.66 -4.86
CA ALA A 216 -9.38 6.33 -5.06
C ALA A 216 -9.75 6.58 -6.53
N SER A 217 -9.58 5.57 -7.39
CA SER A 217 -10.02 5.68 -8.78
C SER A 217 -11.49 5.27 -8.92
N PRO A 218 -12.30 5.98 -9.73
CA PRO A 218 -13.69 5.61 -9.98
C PRO A 218 -13.85 4.17 -10.49
N SER A 219 -12.89 3.69 -11.29
CA SER A 219 -12.85 2.32 -11.78
C SER A 219 -12.70 1.28 -10.66
N LEU A 220 -11.87 1.56 -9.65
CA LEU A 220 -11.69 0.64 -8.52
C LEU A 220 -12.97 0.56 -7.68
N ILE A 221 -13.64 1.69 -7.46
CA ILE A 221 -14.92 1.74 -6.74
C ILE A 221 -16.00 0.94 -7.49
N LEU A 222 -16.07 1.07 -8.82
CA LEU A 222 -16.99 0.28 -9.63
C LEU A 222 -16.71 -1.22 -9.54
N ILE A 223 -15.44 -1.62 -9.60
CA ILE A 223 -15.02 -3.02 -9.47
C ILE A 223 -15.36 -3.56 -8.07
N THR A 224 -15.12 -2.79 -7.01
CA THR A 224 -15.44 -3.22 -5.64
C THR A 224 -16.94 -3.37 -5.45
N LEU A 225 -17.75 -2.42 -5.90
CA LEU A 225 -19.21 -2.51 -5.79
C LEU A 225 -19.80 -3.66 -6.60
N ALA A 226 -19.34 -3.87 -7.84
CA ALA A 226 -19.74 -5.02 -8.65
C ALA A 226 -19.30 -6.35 -8.01
N GLY A 227 -18.10 -6.39 -7.44
CA GLY A 227 -17.59 -7.52 -6.67
C GLY A 227 -18.45 -7.82 -5.44
N SER A 228 -18.84 -6.79 -4.67
CA SER A 228 -19.70 -6.94 -3.49
C SER A 228 -21.10 -7.45 -3.85
N PHE A 229 -21.72 -6.93 -4.92
CA PHE A 229 -22.99 -7.46 -5.42
C PHE A 229 -22.87 -8.94 -5.81
N SER A 230 -21.82 -9.28 -6.57
CA SER A 230 -21.57 -10.65 -7.01
C SER A 230 -21.37 -11.59 -5.82
N LEU A 231 -20.57 -11.19 -4.83
CA LEU A 231 -20.32 -11.96 -3.61
C LEU A 231 -21.61 -12.17 -2.79
N GLY A 232 -22.45 -11.13 -2.67
CA GLY A 232 -23.76 -11.24 -2.01
C GLY A 232 -24.68 -12.23 -2.72
N ALA A 233 -24.76 -12.15 -4.06
CA ALA A 233 -25.54 -13.07 -4.86
C ALA A 233 -25.00 -14.51 -4.77
N PHE A 234 -23.68 -14.71 -4.76
CA PHE A 234 -23.05 -16.02 -4.58
C PHE A 234 -23.39 -16.63 -3.21
N ALA A 235 -23.32 -15.84 -2.14
CA ALA A 235 -23.70 -16.29 -0.80
C ALA A 235 -25.19 -16.64 -0.69
N GLY A 236 -26.05 -15.90 -1.38
CA GLY A 236 -27.49 -16.14 -1.44
C GLY A 236 -27.95 -17.25 -2.39
N LEU A 237 -27.05 -17.80 -3.21
CA LEU A 237 -27.41 -18.76 -4.26
C LEU A 237 -28.03 -20.04 -3.72
N TRP A 238 -27.46 -20.62 -2.66
CA TRP A 238 -27.99 -21.84 -2.06
C TRP A 238 -29.39 -21.67 -1.45
N PRO A 239 -29.65 -20.68 -0.56
CA PRO A 239 -30.99 -20.48 -0.03
C PRO A 239 -31.99 -20.05 -1.11
N ALA A 240 -31.60 -19.23 -2.09
CA ALA A 240 -32.46 -18.85 -3.21
C ALA A 240 -32.86 -20.07 -4.07
N TRP A 241 -31.92 -20.98 -4.32
CA TRP A 241 -32.19 -22.23 -5.02
C TRP A 241 -33.15 -23.12 -4.24
N ARG A 242 -32.94 -23.26 -2.93
CA ARG A 242 -33.85 -24.00 -2.05
C ARG A 242 -35.25 -23.40 -2.06
N ALA A 243 -35.38 -22.07 -1.97
CA ALA A 243 -36.65 -21.34 -2.04
C ALA A 243 -37.41 -21.61 -3.35
N SER A 244 -36.69 -21.55 -4.47
CA SER A 244 -37.27 -21.77 -5.79
C SER A 244 -37.92 -23.15 -5.92
N ARG A 245 -37.36 -24.18 -5.25
CA ARG A 245 -37.80 -25.58 -5.32
C ARG A 245 -38.80 -26.01 -4.24
N LEU A 246 -39.27 -25.11 -3.39
CA LEU A 246 -40.32 -25.42 -2.39
C LEU A 246 -41.60 -25.94 -3.07
N PRO A 247 -42.14 -27.11 -2.72
CA PRO A 247 -43.40 -27.59 -3.30
C PRO A 247 -44.58 -26.74 -2.79
N VAL A 248 -45.56 -26.51 -3.67
CA VAL A 248 -46.73 -25.63 -3.39
C VAL A 248 -47.57 -26.17 -2.23
N VAL A 249 -47.67 -27.51 -2.11
CA VAL A 249 -48.45 -28.18 -1.05
C VAL A 249 -47.85 -27.88 0.33
N ASP A 250 -46.53 -27.92 0.47
CA ASP A 250 -45.85 -27.64 1.75
C ASP A 250 -45.96 -26.16 2.12
N ALA A 251 -45.99 -25.26 1.12
CA ALA A 251 -46.10 -23.83 1.34
C ALA A 251 -47.50 -23.37 1.79
N LEU A 252 -48.56 -24.12 1.44
CA LEU A 252 -49.95 -23.82 1.82
C LEU A 252 -50.42 -24.55 3.07
N ARG A 253 -49.71 -25.61 3.48
CA ARG A 253 -50.03 -26.44 4.65
C ARG A 253 -49.29 -25.99 5.92
N TYR A 254 -48.39 -25.02 5.80
CA TYR A 254 -47.66 -24.44 6.93
C TYR A 254 -48.61 -23.55 7.76
N GLU A 255 -49.06 -24.07 8.90
CA GLU A 255 -49.50 -23.29 10.08
C GLU A 255 -48.31 -23.12 11.03
#